data_AF-A0A846E3X5-F1
#
_entry.id   AF-A0A846E3X5-F1
#
_cell.length_a   1.000
_cell.length_b   1.000
_cell.length_c   1.000
_cell.angle_alpha   90.00
_cell.angle_beta   90.00
_cell.angle_gamma   90.00
#
_symmetry.space_group_name_H-M   'P 1'
#
loop_
_entity.id
_entity.type
_entity.pdbx_description
1 polymer ?
#
loop_
_entity_poly.entity_id
_entity_poly.type
_entity_poly.pdbx_seq_one_letter_code
_entity_poly.pdbx_strand_id
1 'polypeptide(L)'
;MDEYLQATDIIDWQHPEILAQSRQLAYGQSSVDAIAKACFEWVRDEIYHSVDSQMNPLTCRASDVLRYKTGYCYAKSHLLAALLRANQIPAGFCYQRLSIDDKGAPYSLHGFNAVYLPQFGWYRIDARGNREGVNAQFHPPQEQLAFE
;
A
#
# COMPACT_ATOMS: atom_id res chain seq x y z
N MET A 1 12.02 14.74 -3.68
CA MET A 1 12.11 13.27 -3.47
C MET A 1 12.21 12.93 -1.99
N ASP A 2 13.06 13.63 -1.23
CA ASP A 2 13.24 13.40 0.22
C ASP A 2 11.95 13.54 1.05
N GLU A 3 11.02 14.39 0.63
CA GLU A 3 9.69 14.54 1.26
C GLU A 3 8.89 13.22 1.22
N TYR A 4 9.06 12.42 0.17
CA TYR A 4 8.41 11.12 -0.01
C TYR A 4 9.12 9.98 0.73
N LEU A 5 10.16 10.29 1.51
CA LEU A 5 10.86 9.39 2.41
C LEU A 5 10.62 9.73 3.89
N GLN A 6 10.03 10.90 4.19
CA GLN A 6 9.87 11.35 5.57
C GLN A 6 8.90 10.45 6.35
N ALA A 7 9.22 10.27 7.64
CA ALA A 7 8.32 9.70 8.61
C ALA A 7 7.29 10.75 9.05
N THR A 8 6.10 10.30 9.41
CA THR A 8 5.06 11.12 10.05
C THR A 8 4.39 10.31 11.15
N ASP A 9 3.48 10.91 11.91
CA ASP A 9 2.70 10.18 12.93
C ASP A 9 1.84 9.05 12.36
N ILE A 10 1.50 9.12 11.07
CA ILE A 10 0.70 8.09 10.35
C ILE A 10 1.62 7.14 9.59
N ILE A 11 2.64 7.67 8.92
CA ILE A 11 3.64 6.89 8.16
C ILE A 11 4.88 6.75 9.05
N ASP A 12 4.68 6.07 10.18
CA ASP A 12 5.63 5.96 11.28
C ASP A 12 6.67 4.88 11.00
N TRP A 13 7.34 4.96 9.85
CA TRP A 13 8.22 3.88 9.37
C TRP A 13 9.45 3.62 10.25
N GLN A 14 9.80 4.58 11.11
CA GLN A 14 10.84 4.45 12.12
C GLN A 14 10.41 3.56 13.30
N HIS A 15 9.14 3.17 13.39
CA HIS A 15 8.65 2.23 14.40
C HIS A 15 9.40 0.89 14.28
N PRO A 16 9.88 0.30 15.38
CA PRO A 16 10.74 -0.89 15.34
C PRO A 16 10.14 -2.08 14.57
N GLU A 17 8.84 -2.31 14.70
CA GLU A 17 8.14 -3.40 14.00
C GLU A 17 8.05 -3.14 12.49
N ILE A 18 7.86 -1.89 12.06
CA ILE A 18 7.86 -1.54 10.63
C ILE A 18 9.25 -1.74 10.04
N LEU A 19 10.29 -1.27 10.73
CA LEU A 19 11.69 -1.49 10.32
C LEU A 19 12.03 -2.99 10.23
N ALA A 20 11.57 -3.79 11.20
CA ALA A 20 11.78 -5.23 11.19
C ALA A 20 11.10 -5.89 9.99
N GLN A 21 9.81 -5.60 9.76
CA GLN A 21 9.05 -6.13 8.63
C GLN A 21 9.66 -5.67 7.28
N SER A 22 10.01 -4.39 7.17
CA SER A 22 10.67 -3.81 6.00
C SER A 22 11.95 -4.55 5.63
N ARG A 23 12.82 -4.80 6.63
CA ARG A 23 14.07 -5.55 6.43
C ARG A 23 13.82 -6.99 6.04
N GLN A 24 12.82 -7.64 6.64
CA GLN A 24 12.44 -9.01 6.30
C GLN A 24 11.99 -9.12 4.84
N LEU A 25 11.17 -8.18 4.37
CA LEU A 25 10.67 -8.18 2.99
C LEU A 25 11.76 -7.86 1.96
N ALA A 26 12.74 -7.03 2.34
CA ALA A 26 13.88 -6.72 1.49
C ALA A 26 14.98 -7.82 1.49
N TYR A 27 14.95 -8.74 2.47
CA TYR A 27 15.98 -9.76 2.60
C TYR A 27 16.05 -10.66 1.36
N GLY A 28 17.24 -10.75 0.77
CA GLY A 28 17.50 -11.57 -0.43
C GLY A 28 17.00 -10.95 -1.75
N GLN A 29 16.38 -9.77 -1.72
CA GLN A 29 15.96 -9.07 -2.93
C GLN A 29 17.15 -8.33 -3.57
N SER A 30 17.22 -8.34 -4.89
CA SER A 30 18.36 -7.84 -5.66
C SER A 30 18.17 -6.44 -6.27
N SER A 31 16.96 -5.87 -6.19
CA SER A 31 16.65 -4.56 -6.78
C SER A 31 15.55 -3.80 -6.04
N VAL A 32 15.49 -2.49 -6.27
CA VAL A 32 14.42 -1.61 -5.75
C VAL A 32 13.04 -2.11 -6.20
N ASP A 33 12.91 -2.49 -7.47
CA ASP A 33 11.68 -3.06 -8.04
C ASP A 33 11.26 -4.35 -7.33
N ALA A 34 12.22 -5.24 -7.03
CA ALA A 34 11.95 -6.49 -6.32
C ALA A 34 11.52 -6.24 -4.86
N ILE A 35 12.14 -5.28 -4.18
CA ILE A 35 11.74 -4.87 -2.82
C ILE A 35 10.36 -4.23 -2.83
N ALA A 36 10.08 -3.33 -3.79
CA ALA A 36 8.79 -2.68 -3.93
C ALA A 36 7.67 -3.69 -4.21
N LYS A 37 7.93 -4.65 -5.10
CA LYS A 37 7.04 -5.78 -5.38
C LYS A 37 6.78 -6.63 -4.13
N ALA A 38 7.82 -7.02 -3.40
CA ALA A 38 7.69 -7.80 -2.17
C ALA A 38 6.85 -7.05 -1.10
N CYS A 39 7.08 -5.76 -0.93
CA CYS A 39 6.27 -4.93 -0.01
C CYS A 39 4.81 -4.85 -0.46
N PHE A 40 4.57 -4.60 -1.75
CA PHE A 40 3.25 -4.54 -2.33
C PHE A 40 2.47 -5.85 -2.15
N GLU A 41 3.05 -6.96 -2.59
CA GLU A 41 2.40 -8.28 -2.54
C GLU A 41 2.11 -8.68 -1.09
N TRP A 42 3.07 -8.46 -0.19
CA TRP A 42 2.86 -8.75 1.22
C TRP A 42 1.74 -7.91 1.84
N VAL A 43 1.68 -6.59 1.57
CA VAL A 43 0.54 -5.78 2.07
C VAL A 43 -0.77 -6.20 1.43
N ARG A 44 -0.78 -6.53 0.13
CA ARG A 44 -1.97 -6.98 -0.59
C ARG A 44 -2.53 -8.27 0.00
N ASP A 45 -1.65 -9.22 0.31
CA ASP A 45 -2.02 -10.61 0.57
C ASP A 45 -2.08 -10.93 2.08
N GLU A 46 -1.25 -10.29 2.91
CA GLU A 46 -1.13 -10.58 4.36
C GLU A 46 -1.86 -9.59 5.28
N ILE A 47 -2.41 -8.52 4.72
CA ILE A 47 -3.20 -7.53 5.47
C ILE A 47 -4.64 -7.60 4.99
N TYR A 48 -5.58 -7.90 5.87
CA TYR A 48 -6.98 -8.02 5.50
C TYR A 48 -7.60 -6.68 5.15
N HIS A 49 -8.47 -6.67 4.14
CA HIS A 49 -9.36 -5.54 3.91
C HIS A 49 -10.51 -5.60 4.92
N SER A 50 -10.70 -4.54 5.71
CA SER A 50 -11.61 -4.57 6.87
C SER A 50 -13.06 -4.91 6.50
N VAL A 51 -13.57 -4.43 5.36
CA VAL A 51 -14.94 -4.77 4.89
C VAL A 51 -15.05 -6.23 4.48
N ASP A 52 -14.05 -6.74 3.77
CA ASP A 52 -14.13 -8.08 3.16
C ASP A 52 -14.03 -9.15 4.25
N SER A 53 -13.18 -8.89 5.24
CA SER A 53 -12.93 -9.80 6.36
C SER A 53 -13.79 -9.49 7.60
N GLN A 54 -14.71 -8.52 7.51
CA GLN A 54 -15.62 -8.13 8.60
C GLN A 54 -14.88 -7.80 9.92
N MET A 55 -13.73 -7.12 9.82
CA MET A 55 -12.89 -6.75 10.97
C MET A 55 -13.10 -5.28 11.35
N ASN A 56 -13.12 -4.98 12.65
CA ASN A 56 -13.39 -3.63 13.14
C ASN A 56 -12.57 -3.21 14.39
N PRO A 57 -11.23 -3.21 14.34
CA PRO A 57 -10.49 -2.05 14.76
C PRO A 57 -10.32 -1.10 13.56
N LEU A 58 -10.67 0.17 13.73
CA LEU A 58 -10.37 1.20 12.74
C LEU A 58 -8.88 1.54 12.80
N THR A 59 -8.10 1.01 11.87
CA THR A 59 -6.67 1.29 11.76
C THR A 59 -6.42 2.51 10.86
N CYS A 60 -5.32 3.22 11.14
CA CYS A 60 -4.89 4.37 10.35
C CYS A 60 -3.36 4.47 10.28
N ARG A 61 -2.70 4.54 11.44
CA ARG A 61 -1.24 4.55 11.53
C ARG A 61 -0.64 3.23 11.03
N ALA A 62 0.46 3.30 10.28
CA ALA A 62 1.07 2.13 9.64
C ALA A 62 1.42 1.01 10.64
N SER A 63 2.01 1.35 11.79
CA SER A 63 2.28 0.36 12.84
C SER A 63 1.02 -0.31 13.40
N ASP A 64 -0.11 0.40 13.50
CA ASP A 64 -1.38 -0.21 13.93
C ASP A 64 -1.93 -1.16 12.86
N VAL A 65 -1.84 -0.79 11.58
CA VAL A 65 -2.23 -1.67 10.47
C VAL A 65 -1.37 -2.94 10.47
N LEU A 66 -0.07 -2.82 10.72
CA LEU A 66 0.83 -3.96 10.85
C LEU A 66 0.44 -4.85 12.04
N ARG A 67 0.16 -4.25 13.20
CA ARG A 67 -0.18 -4.94 14.44
C ARG A 67 -1.51 -5.68 14.34
N TYR A 68 -2.55 -5.02 13.84
CA TYR A 68 -3.91 -5.57 13.77
C TYR A 68 -4.18 -6.37 12.49
N LYS A 69 -3.26 -6.34 11.52
CA LYS A 69 -3.36 -7.07 10.23
C LYS A 69 -4.64 -6.78 9.46
N THR A 70 -5.19 -5.58 9.60
CA THR A 70 -6.40 -5.16 8.90
C THR A 70 -6.41 -3.66 8.63
N GLY A 71 -7.07 -3.25 7.55
CA GLY A 71 -7.36 -1.84 7.27
C GLY A 71 -8.21 -1.66 6.02
N TYR A 72 -8.85 -0.50 5.90
CA TYR A 72 -9.44 -0.03 4.64
C TYR A 72 -8.35 0.28 3.61
N CYS A 73 -8.73 0.57 2.36
CA CYS A 73 -7.78 0.91 1.29
C CYS A 73 -6.75 1.97 1.69
N TYR A 74 -7.17 3.06 2.33
CA TYR A 74 -6.26 4.12 2.81
C TYR A 74 -5.28 3.61 3.88
N ALA A 75 -5.73 2.78 4.82
CA ALA A 75 -4.89 2.31 5.92
C ALA A 75 -3.84 1.33 5.39
N LYS A 76 -4.23 0.46 4.45
CA LYS A 76 -3.31 -0.43 3.75
C LYS A 76 -2.29 0.35 2.92
N SER A 77 -2.69 1.45 2.28
CA SER A 77 -1.75 2.32 1.56
C SER A 77 -0.78 3.08 2.50
N HIS A 78 -1.18 3.39 3.73
CA HIS A 78 -0.29 3.94 4.75
C HIS A 78 0.80 2.94 5.16
N LEU A 79 0.42 1.68 5.42
CA LEU A 79 1.38 0.62 5.74
C LEU A 79 2.34 0.36 4.58
N LEU A 80 1.83 0.28 3.36
CA LEU A 80 2.67 0.10 2.18
C LEU A 80 3.67 1.26 2.02
N ALA A 81 3.22 2.51 2.16
CA ALA A 81 4.11 3.66 2.14
C ALA A 81 5.19 3.57 3.23
N ALA A 82 4.84 3.15 4.45
CA ALA A 82 5.80 3.02 5.54
C ALA A 82 6.88 1.96 5.24
N LEU A 83 6.48 0.79 4.72
CA LEU A 83 7.43 -0.28 4.36
C LEU A 83 8.34 0.11 3.19
N LEU A 84 7.81 0.82 2.19
CA LEU A 84 8.60 1.33 1.06
C LEU A 84 9.61 2.39 1.53
N ARG A 85 9.17 3.36 2.32
CA ARG A 85 10.02 4.45 2.82
C ARG A 85 11.11 3.96 3.77
N ALA A 86 10.83 2.95 4.61
CA ALA A 86 11.85 2.30 5.43
C ALA A 86 12.96 1.65 4.59
N ASN A 87 12.63 1.16 3.39
CA ASN A 87 13.58 0.65 2.39
C ASN A 87 14.17 1.73 1.48
N GLN A 88 14.01 3.02 1.81
CA GLN A 88 14.49 4.17 1.02
C GLN A 88 13.86 4.25 -0.38
N ILE A 89 12.64 3.74 -0.54
CA ILE A 89 11.88 3.83 -1.78
C ILE A 89 10.84 4.95 -1.63
N PRO A 90 10.93 6.04 -2.42
CA PRO A 90 9.97 7.14 -2.37
C PRO A 90 8.55 6.65 -2.69
N ALA A 91 7.62 6.94 -1.79
CA ALA A 91 6.22 6.53 -1.93
C ALA A 91 5.28 7.69 -1.61
N GLY A 92 4.37 7.98 -2.53
CA GLY A 92 3.28 8.95 -2.39
C GLY A 92 1.92 8.27 -2.26
N PHE A 93 0.88 9.10 -2.21
CA PHE A 93 -0.52 8.68 -2.14
C PHE A 93 -1.28 9.17 -3.37
N CYS A 94 -2.19 8.32 -3.83
CA CYS A 94 -3.16 8.64 -4.87
C CYS A 94 -4.55 8.38 -4.32
N TYR A 95 -5.53 9.11 -4.86
CA TYR A 95 -6.93 8.99 -4.46
C TYR A 95 -7.82 8.98 -5.71
N GLN A 96 -8.83 8.13 -5.68
CA GLN A 96 -9.88 8.06 -6.71
C GLN A 96 -11.26 8.02 -6.07
N ARG A 97 -12.27 8.53 -6.79
CA ARG A 97 -13.66 8.44 -6.38
C ARG A 97 -14.29 7.26 -7.09
N LEU A 98 -14.82 6.31 -6.31
CA LEU A 98 -15.52 5.14 -6.83
C LEU A 98 -17.02 5.33 -6.62
N SER A 99 -17.82 5.11 -7.67
CA SER A 99 -19.27 5.02 -7.53
C SER A 99 -19.61 3.79 -6.69
N ILE A 100 -20.54 3.92 -5.76
CA ILE A 100 -20.91 2.79 -4.88
C ILE A 100 -21.74 1.75 -5.65
N ASP A 101 -22.48 2.18 -6.68
CA ASP A 101 -23.44 1.37 -7.44
C ASP A 101 -23.25 1.45 -8.96
N ASP A 102 -22.11 1.98 -9.41
CA ASP A 102 -21.75 2.24 -10.81
C ASP A 102 -22.74 3.14 -11.58
N LYS A 103 -23.60 3.91 -10.86
CA LYS A 103 -24.57 4.85 -11.45
C LYS A 103 -24.22 6.31 -11.22
N GLY A 104 -23.00 6.58 -10.76
CA GLY A 104 -22.55 7.91 -10.38
C GLY A 104 -22.62 8.12 -8.87
N ALA A 105 -23.13 9.25 -8.41
CA ALA A 105 -23.26 9.49 -6.97
C ALA A 105 -24.24 8.46 -6.33
N PRO A 106 -23.97 7.98 -5.10
CA PRO A 106 -22.93 8.40 -4.16
C PRO A 106 -21.53 7.81 -4.44
N TYR A 107 -20.50 8.55 -4.03
CA TYR A 107 -19.09 8.15 -4.20
C TYR A 107 -18.42 7.79 -2.87
N SER A 108 -17.52 6.82 -2.92
CA SER A 108 -16.54 6.52 -1.88
C SER A 108 -15.14 6.97 -2.32
N LEU A 109 -14.31 7.38 -1.37
CA LEU A 109 -12.91 7.71 -1.63
C LEU A 109 -12.05 6.44 -1.49
N HIS A 110 -11.29 6.12 -2.53
CA HIS A 110 -10.34 5.01 -2.53
C HIS A 110 -8.91 5.54 -2.57
N GLY A 111 -8.10 5.10 -1.61
CA GLY A 111 -6.69 5.50 -1.47
C GLY A 111 -5.73 4.37 -1.83
N PHE A 112 -4.67 4.70 -2.56
CA PHE A 112 -3.60 3.79 -2.96
C PHE A 112 -2.27 4.56 -3.10
N ASN A 113 -1.20 3.94 -3.63
CA ASN A 113 0.13 4.54 -3.65
C ASN A 113 0.64 4.82 -5.07
N ALA A 114 1.53 5.80 -5.18
CA ALA A 114 2.50 5.88 -6.26
C ALA A 114 3.89 5.62 -5.67
N VAL A 115 4.67 4.74 -6.29
CA VAL A 115 6.04 4.41 -5.89
C VAL A 115 7.01 4.86 -6.98
N TYR A 116 8.17 5.39 -6.59
CA TYR A 116 9.20 5.73 -7.56
C TYR A 116 10.08 4.52 -7.86
N LEU A 117 9.97 3.99 -9.08
CA LEU A 117 10.82 2.93 -9.60
C LEU A 117 11.90 3.54 -10.50
N PRO A 118 13.19 3.25 -10.31
CA PRO A 118 14.28 3.93 -11.04
C PRO A 118 14.14 3.88 -12.57
N GLN A 119 13.61 2.78 -13.11
CA GLN A 119 13.45 2.59 -14.55
C GLN A 119 12.16 3.21 -15.12
N PHE A 120 11.13 3.41 -14.28
CA PHE A 120 9.77 3.76 -14.73
C PHE A 120 9.28 5.11 -14.20
N GLY A 121 9.99 5.74 -13.27
CA GLY A 121 9.53 6.92 -12.57
C GLY A 121 8.43 6.60 -11.56
N TRP A 122 7.48 7.51 -11.39
CA TRP A 122 6.31 7.29 -10.53
C TRP A 122 5.36 6.27 -11.17
N TYR A 123 5.15 5.16 -10.47
CA TYR A 123 4.31 4.04 -10.89
C TYR A 123 3.21 3.78 -9.85
N ARG A 124 1.94 3.70 -10.27
CA ARG A 124 0.82 3.51 -9.35
C ARG A 124 0.66 2.04 -8.98
N ILE A 125 0.41 1.78 -7.70
CA ILE A 125 0.18 0.44 -7.16
C ILE A 125 -0.96 0.49 -6.13
N ASP A 126 -1.79 -0.55 -6.13
CA ASP A 126 -2.98 -0.64 -5.29
C ASP A 126 -3.00 -1.93 -4.45
N ALA A 127 -2.54 -1.83 -3.19
CA ALA A 127 -2.43 -2.98 -2.29
C ALA A 127 -3.71 -3.26 -1.49
N ARG A 128 -4.89 -2.78 -1.94
CA ARG A 128 -6.18 -2.98 -1.25
C ARG A 128 -6.55 -4.45 -1.02
N GLY A 129 -5.96 -5.39 -1.75
CA GLY A 129 -6.20 -6.83 -1.58
C GLY A 129 -7.15 -7.38 -2.63
N ASN A 130 -6.83 -8.58 -3.12
CA ASN A 130 -7.59 -9.26 -4.16
C ASN A 130 -8.82 -9.98 -3.59
N ARG A 131 -9.88 -10.01 -4.38
CA ARG A 131 -11.13 -10.74 -4.11
C ARG A 131 -11.82 -11.03 -5.45
N GLU A 132 -12.97 -11.70 -5.42
CA GLU A 132 -13.78 -11.83 -6.63
C GLU A 132 -14.06 -10.46 -7.27
N GLY A 133 -13.74 -10.32 -8.56
CA GLY A 133 -13.86 -9.07 -9.31
C GLY A 133 -12.74 -8.04 -9.08
N VAL A 134 -11.74 -8.31 -8.23
CA VAL A 134 -10.61 -7.41 -7.96
C VAL A 134 -9.29 -8.17 -8.06
N ASN A 135 -8.43 -7.75 -9.00
CA ASN A 135 -7.15 -8.39 -9.26
C ASN A 135 -6.04 -7.35 -9.47
N ALA A 136 -5.56 -6.71 -8.40
CA ALA A 136 -4.45 -5.76 -8.46
C ALA A 136 -3.10 -6.50 -8.52
N GLN A 137 -2.21 -6.07 -9.42
CA GLN A 137 -0.92 -6.72 -9.68
C GLN A 137 0.23 -5.71 -9.80
N PHE A 138 1.43 -6.17 -9.46
CA PHE A 138 2.66 -5.42 -9.66
C PHE A 138 3.35 -5.93 -10.93
N HIS A 139 3.13 -5.24 -12.05
CA HIS A 139 3.64 -5.67 -13.36
C HIS A 139 4.15 -4.47 -14.20
N PRO A 140 5.13 -3.70 -13.70
CA PRO A 140 5.65 -2.56 -14.45
C PRO A 140 6.20 -3.00 -15.83
N PRO A 141 6.04 -2.20 -16.88
CA PRO A 141 5.49 -0.83 -16.84
C PRO A 141 3.96 -0.74 -16.84
N GLN A 142 3.24 -1.85 -17.01
CA GLN A 142 1.76 -1.83 -17.04
C GLN A 142 1.18 -1.73 -15.63
N GLU A 143 0.35 -0.72 -15.39
CA GLU A 143 -0.39 -0.59 -14.13
C GLU A 143 -1.59 -1.54 -14.13
N GLN A 144 -1.83 -2.22 -13.00
CA GLN A 144 -3.00 -3.06 -12.80
C GLN A 144 -3.54 -2.78 -11.39
N LEU A 145 -4.40 -1.76 -11.30
CA LEU A 145 -5.00 -1.29 -10.04
C LEU A 145 -6.23 -2.12 -9.68
N ALA A 146 -6.76 -1.93 -8.47
CA ALA A 146 -7.98 -2.66 -8.06
C ALA A 146 -9.22 -2.19 -8.81
N PHE A 147 -9.23 -0.92 -9.24
CA PHE A 147 -10.33 -0.27 -9.95
C PHE A 147 -9.76 0.72 -10.97
N GLU A 148 -10.44 0.86 -12.11
CA GLU A 148 -10.12 1.78 -13.22
C GLU A 148 -10.91 3.09 -13.16
#